data_AF-A0A1N6YY26-F1
#
_entry.id   AF-A0A1N6YY26-F1
#
_cell.length_a   1.000
_cell.length_b   1.000
_cell.length_c   1.000
_cell.angle_alpha   90.00
_cell.angle_beta   90.00
_cell.angle_gamma   90.00
#
_symmetry.space_group_name_H-M   'P 1'
#
loop_
_entity.id
_entity.type
_entity.pdbx_description
1 polymer ?
#
loop_
_entity_poly.entity_id
_entity_poly.type
_entity_poly.pdbx_seq_one_letter_code
_entity_poly.pdbx_strand_id
1 'polypeptide(L)' 'MSEFLLLFEVQMRRIEPYFPLSHGVPRVYDRLILNGIIFVSRNALRWRDAPSEYSLHKTIYNC' A
#
# COMPACT_ATOMS: atom_id res chain seq x y z
N MET A 1 1.76 3.60 19.42
CA MET A 1 2.72 3.60 18.29
C MET A 1 2.15 2.65 17.25
N SER A 2 1.85 3.15 16.05
CA SER A 2 1.00 2.48 15.06
C SER A 2 1.56 1.11 14.64
N GLU A 3 0.90 0.04 15.09
CA GLU A 3 1.09 -1.35 14.64
C GLU A 3 0.59 -1.57 13.19
N PHE A 4 0.13 -0.52 12.51
CA PHE A 4 -0.48 -0.57 11.17
C PHE A 4 0.48 -0.19 10.02
N LEU A 5 1.76 0.10 10.27
CA LEU A 5 2.74 0.33 9.20
C LEU A 5 3.65 -0.88 9.03
N LEU A 6 3.24 -1.81 8.16
CA LEU A 6 3.98 -3.04 7.87
C LEU A 6 5.24 -2.80 7.02
N LEU A 7 5.25 -1.74 6.20
CA LEU A 7 6.39 -1.28 5.42
C LEU A 7 6.98 0.01 6.01
N PHE A 8 8.22 -0.10 6.51
CA PHE A 8 9.05 1.06 6.85
C PHE A 8 9.59 1.76 5.59
N GLU A 9 9.99 3.03 5.69
CA GLU A 9 10.55 3.80 4.55
C GLU A 9 11.77 3.13 3.92
N VAL A 10 12.59 2.46 4.73
CA VAL A 10 13.76 1.70 4.24
C VAL A 10 13.33 0.53 3.35
N GLN A 11 12.21 -0.12 3.66
CA GLN A 11 11.67 -1.20 2.83
C GLN A 11 11.00 -0.63 1.58
N MET A 12 10.31 0.52 1.68
CA MET A 12 9.76 1.23 0.51
C MET A 12 10.86 1.59 -0.50
N ARG A 13 12.01 2.12 -0.06
CA ARG A 13 13.14 2.43 -0.95
C ARG A 13 13.73 1.22 -1.66
N ARG A 14 13.62 0.02 -1.06
CA ARG A 14 14.08 -1.22 -1.70
C ARG A 14 13.14 -1.68 -2.82
N ILE A 15 11.84 -1.41 -2.68
CA ILE A 15 10.83 -1.82 -3.67
C ILE A 15 10.56 -0.75 -4.74
N GLU A 16 10.88 0.51 -4.44
CA GLU A 16 10.70 1.66 -5.33
C GLU A 16 11.22 1.44 -6.77
N PRO A 17 12.41 0.83 -7.00
CA PRO A 17 12.93 0.60 -8.35
C PRO A 17 12.09 -0.37 -9.19
N TYR A 18 11.25 -1.20 -8.57
CA TYR A 18 10.40 -2.16 -9.26
C TYR A 18 9.04 -1.58 -9.63
N PHE A 19 8.72 -0.37 -9.19
CA PHE A 19 7.49 0.27 -9.61
C PHE A 19 7.56 0.70 -11.08
N PRO A 20 6.44 0.62 -11.82
CA PRO A 20 6.38 1.15 -13.17
C PRO A 20 6.65 2.66 -13.16
N LEU A 21 6.96 3.26 -14.31
CA LEU A 21 7.04 4.72 -14.39
C LEU A 21 5.67 5.34 -14.07
N SER A 22 5.63 6.29 -13.14
CA SER A 22 4.44 7.13 -12.92
C SER A 22 4.26 8.06 -14.11
N HIS A 23 3.08 8.10 -14.71
CA HIS A 23 2.79 8.90 -15.92
C HIS A 23 2.57 10.38 -15.60
N GLY A 24 3.42 10.97 -14.75
CA GLY A 24 3.26 12.32 -14.21
C GLY A 24 2.37 12.40 -12.98
N VAL A 25 1.90 11.27 -12.46
CA VAL A 25 1.05 11.18 -11.27
C VAL A 25 1.89 10.93 -10.01
N PRO A 26 1.78 11.77 -8.97
CA PRO A 26 2.54 11.57 -7.74
C PRO A 26 2.05 10.35 -6.95
N ARG A 27 2.98 9.46 -6.62
CA ARG A 27 2.80 8.22 -5.85
C ARG A 27 2.62 8.47 -4.34
N VAL A 28 1.57 9.21 -3.99
CA VAL A 28 1.32 9.65 -2.60
C VAL A 28 0.82 8.49 -1.72
N TYR A 29 0.13 7.52 -2.32
CA TYR A 29 -0.61 6.49 -1.58
C TYR A 29 -0.01 5.07 -1.68
N ASP A 30 1.08 4.87 -2.43
CA ASP A 30 1.67 3.54 -2.68
C ASP A 30 2.00 2.79 -1.38
N ARG A 31 2.54 3.49 -0.37
CA ARG A 31 2.83 2.91 0.93
C ARG A 31 1.57 2.40 1.64
N LEU A 32 0.45 3.11 1.52
CA LEU A 32 -0.83 2.72 2.13
C LEU A 32 -1.44 1.53 1.40
N ILE A 33 -1.41 1.55 0.06
CA ILE A 33 -1.90 0.45 -0.78
C ILE A 33 -1.13 -0.84 -0.45
N LEU A 34 0.21 -0.76 -0.41
CA LEU A 34 1.04 -1.92 -0.13
C LEU A 34 0.89 -2.43 1.30
N ASN A 35 0.74 -1.53 2.29
CA ASN A 35 0.40 -1.94 3.65
C ASN A 35 -0.93 -2.69 3.71
N GLY A 36 -1.95 -2.21 2.99
CA GLY A 36 -3.23 -2.90 2.87
C GLY A 36 -3.10 -4.29 2.24
N ILE A 37 -2.33 -4.43 1.16
CA ILE A 37 -2.08 -5.71 0.50
C ILE A 37 -1.39 -6.70 1.44
N ILE A 38 -0.34 -6.27 2.16
CA ILE A 38 0.37 -7.14 3.11
C ILE A 38 -0.55 -7.54 4.26
N PHE A 39 -1.36 -6.62 4.77
CA PHE A 39 -2.33 -6.90 5.83
C PHE A 39 -3.32 -7.98 5.41
N VAL A 40 -3.92 -7.84 4.22
CA VAL A 40 -4.87 -8.81 3.69
C VAL A 40 -4.20 -10.15 3.42
N SER A 41 -2.97 -10.15 2.89
CA SER A 41 -2.17 -11.36 2.70
C SER A 41 -1.90 -12.11 4.00
N ARG A 42 -1.64 -11.39 5.11
CA ARG A 42 -1.45 -11.98 6.45
C ARG A 42 -2.76 -12.50 7.07
N ASN A 43 -3.88 -11.86 6.78
CA ASN A 43 -5.20 -12.20 7.34
C ASN A 43 -6.03 -13.11 6.40
N ALA A 44 -5.37 -14.07 5.74
CA ALA A 44 -6.02 -15.07 4.89
C ALA A 44 -6.87 -14.49 3.74
N LEU A 45 -6.42 -13.37 3.16
CA LEU A 45 -7.05 -12.68 2.03
C LEU A 45 -8.44 -12.10 2.33
N ARG A 46 -8.76 -11.87 3.61
CA ARG A 46 -10.03 -11.28 4.03
C ARG A 46 -9.98 -9.76 3.95
N TRP A 47 -10.42 -9.23 2.81
CA TRP A 47 -10.57 -7.79 2.61
C TRP A 47 -11.53 -7.11 3.60
N ARG A 48 -12.49 -7.86 4.15
CA ARG A 48 -13.42 -7.36 5.19
C ARG A 48 -12.69 -6.92 6.46
N ASP A 49 -11.57 -7.56 6.77
CA ASP A 49 -10.82 -7.30 7.99
C ASP A 49 -9.81 -6.15 7.78
N ALA A 50 -9.64 -5.68 6.54
CA ALA A 50 -8.77 -4.56 6.23
C ALA A 50 -9.33 -3.26 6.84
N PRO A 51 -8.51 -2.50 7.59
CA PRO A 51 -8.89 -1.18 8.07
C PRO A 51 -9.44 -0.28 6.97
N SER A 52 -10.48 0.49 7.29
CA SER A 52 -11.09 1.48 6.39
C SER A 52 -10.09 2.47 5.80
N GLU A 53 -8.95 2.68 6.46
CA GLU A 53 -7.86 3.55 6.02
C GLU A 53 -7.16 3.01 4.75
N TYR A 54 -7.18 1.70 4.52
CA TYR A 54 -6.61 1.08 3.32
C TYR A 54 -7.64 0.88 2.19
N SER A 55 -8.94 0.91 2.50
CA SER A 55 -10.02 0.62 1.56
C SER A 55 -10.35 1.81 0.64
N LEU A 56 -9.39 2.69 0.36
CA LEU A 56 -9.64 3.87 -0.44
C LEU A 56 -9.92 3.42 -1.89
N HIS A 57 -11.20 3.37 -2.24
CA HIS A 57 -11.79 3.01 -3.53
C HIS A 57 -11.28 3.86 -4.72
N LYS A 58 -10.36 4.81 -4.49
CA LYS A 58 -9.83 5.79 -5.46
C LYS A 58 -8.35 5.60 -5.82
N THR A 59 -7.60 4.70 -5.17
CA THR A 59 -6.13 4.65 -5.31
C THR A 59 -5.58 3.50 -6.15
N ILE A 60 -6.43 2.58 -6.62
CA ILE A 60 -6.00 1.42 -7.44
C ILE A 60 -5.79 1.81 -8.92
N TYR A 61 -6.12 3.04 -9.31
CA TYR A 61 -6.13 3.51 -10.70
C TYR A 61 -5.32 4.79 -10.96
N ASN A 62 -4.41 5.18 -10.07
CA ASN A 62 -3.55 6.35 -10.32
C ASN A 62 -2.18 5.86 -10.81
N CYS A 63 -2.11 5.56 -12.11
CA CYS A 63 -0.87 5.26 -12.84
C CYS A 63 -0.26 6.54 -13.44
#